data_AF-A0A976ITH2-F1
#
_entry.id   AF-A0A976ITH2-F1
#
_cell.length_a   1.000
_cell.length_b   1.000
_cell.length_c   1.000
_cell.angle_alpha   90.00
_cell.angle_beta   90.00
_cell.angle_gamma   90.00
#
_symmetry.space_group_name_H-M   'P 1'
#
loop_
_entity.id
_entity.type
_entity.pdbx_description
1 polymer ?
#
loop_
_entity_poly.entity_id
_entity_poly.type
_entity_poly.pdbx_seq_one_letter_code
_entity_poly.pdbx_strand_id
1 'polypeptide(L)' 'MSEFFITVRVYLEDTDAGGIVYYVNYLKFMERARTELLRTMGSEFGELFKNRLQFVVHSLEAQY' A
#
# COMPACT_ATOMS: atom_id res chain seq x y z
N MET A 1 -0.06 17.10 -11.17
CA MET A 1 0.51 15.77 -10.85
C MET A 1 -0.28 14.75 -11.64
N SER A 2 0.38 13.79 -12.30
CA SER A 2 -0.34 12.66 -12.91
C SER A 2 -0.93 11.79 -11.82
N GLU A 3 -2.17 11.33 -11.99
CA GLU A 3 -2.74 10.34 -11.08
C GLU A 3 -1.94 9.03 -11.17
N PHE A 4 -1.75 8.38 -10.01
CA PHE A 4 -1.13 7.07 -9.90
C PHE A 4 -2.12 6.11 -9.25
N PHE A 5 -2.30 4.94 -9.87
CA PHE A 5 -3.19 3.90 -9.35
C PHE A 5 -2.59 2.52 -9.60
N ILE A 6 -3.00 1.56 -8.78
CA ILE A 6 -2.74 0.13 -9.00
C ILE A 6 -4.06 -0.61 -9.11
N THR A 7 -4.10 -1.66 -9.92
CA THR A 7 -5.23 -2.58 -9.93
C THR A 7 -5.04 -3.62 -8.84
N VAL A 8 -6.01 -3.75 -7.93
CA VAL A 8 -5.99 -4.75 -6.85
C VAL A 8 -7.13 -5.73 -7.06
N ARG A 9 -6.81 -7.03 -7.04
CA ARG A 9 -7.82 -8.09 -6.97
C ARG A 9 -8.18 -8.34 -5.51
N VAL A 10 -9.47 -8.25 -5.21
CA VAL A 10 -10.04 -8.60 -3.90
C VAL A 10 -10.34 -10.10 -3.89
N TYR A 11 -9.81 -10.80 -2.88
CA TYR A 11 -10.11 -12.20 -2.63
C TYR A 11 -11.09 -12.35 -1.45
N LEU A 12 -11.68 -13.54 -1.29
CA LEU A 12 -12.57 -13.82 -0.17
C LEU A 12 -11.90 -13.55 1.19
N GLU A 13 -10.59 -13.82 1.30
CA GLU A 13 -9.78 -13.52 2.49
C GLU A 13 -9.63 -12.03 2.83
N ASP A 14 -9.86 -11.15 1.85
CA ASP A 14 -9.84 -9.70 2.08
C ASP A 14 -11.18 -9.19 2.65
N THR A 15 -12.21 -10.03 2.67
CA THR A 15 -13.58 -9.68 3.08
C THR A 15 -13.90 -10.12 4.51
N ASP A 16 -14.93 -9.52 5.11
CA ASP A 16 -15.48 -9.93 6.41
C ASP A 16 -16.89 -10.54 6.30
N ALA A 17 -17.52 -10.84 7.44
CA ALA A 17 -18.87 -11.41 7.50
C ALA A 17 -19.97 -10.52 6.87
N GLY A 18 -19.69 -9.24 6.62
CA GLY A 18 -20.56 -8.33 5.89
C GLY A 18 -20.46 -8.44 4.37
N GLY A 19 -19.55 -9.27 3.84
CA GLY A 19 -19.36 -9.44 2.40
C GLY A 19 -18.69 -8.24 1.72
N ILE A 20 -18.09 -7.34 2.50
CA ILE A 20 -17.30 -6.20 2.02
C ILE A 20 -15.83 -6.39 2.39
N VAL A 21 -14.95 -5.58 1.80
CA VAL A 21 -13.54 -5.56 2.20
C VAL A 21 -13.46 -5.09 3.66
N TYR A 22 -12.80 -5.89 4.48
CA TYR A 22 -12.54 -5.52 5.87
C TYR A 22 -11.67 -4.27 5.90
N TYR A 23 -12.07 -3.23 6.65
CA TYR A 23 -11.46 -1.90 6.56
C TYR A 23 -9.92 -1.89 6.74
N VAL A 24 -9.37 -2.77 7.59
CA VAL A 24 -7.92 -2.88 7.81
C VAL A 24 -7.18 -3.34 6.55
N ASN A 25 -7.82 -4.12 5.67
CA ASN A 25 -7.19 -4.59 4.43
C ASN A 25 -6.92 -3.47 3.43
N TYR A 26 -7.60 -2.32 3.53
CA TYR A 26 -7.23 -1.13 2.77
C TYR A 26 -5.82 -0.64 3.08
N LEU A 27 -5.32 -0.84 4.31
CA LEU A 27 -3.93 -0.50 4.66
C LEU A 27 -2.93 -1.31 3.85
N LYS A 28 -3.21 -2.60 3.63
CA LYS A 28 -2.39 -3.48 2.80
C LYS A 28 -2.39 -2.99 1.35
N PHE A 29 -3.54 -2.54 0.84
CA PHE A 29 -3.65 -2.04 -0.53
C PHE A 29 -2.92 -0.71 -0.71
N MET A 30 -3.01 0.20 0.27
CA MET A 30 -2.26 1.46 0.29
C MET A 30 -0.74 1.22 0.33
N GLU A 31 -0.28 0.23 1.10
CA GLU A 31 1.13 -0.16 1.13
C GLU A 31 1.63 -0.70 -0.21
N ARG A 32 0.83 -1.52 -0.91
CA ARG A 32 1.13 -1.97 -2.27
C ARG A 32 1.23 -0.79 -3.23
N ALA A 33 0.28 0.15 -3.18
CA ALA A 33 0.28 1.34 -4.02
C ALA A 33 1.51 2.22 -3.77
N ARG A 34 1.86 2.46 -2.49
CA ARG A 34 3.07 3.19 -2.10
C ARG A 34 4.33 2.52 -2.66
N THR A 35 4.39 1.19 -2.60
CA THR A 35 5.54 0.43 -3.09
C THR A 35 5.72 0.56 -4.61
N GLU A 36 4.63 0.41 -5.37
CA GLU A 36 4.67 0.57 -6.82
C GLU A 36 4.95 2.03 -7.23
N LEU A 37 4.41 3.01 -6.49
CA LEU A 37 4.71 4.43 -6.73
C LEU A 37 6.22 4.70 -6.58
N LEU A 38 6.83 4.26 -5.49
CA LEU A 38 8.27 4.40 -5.26
C LEU A 38 9.10 3.74 -6.37
N ARG A 39 8.67 2.57 -6.85
CA ARG A 39 9.31 1.87 -7.98
C ARG A 39 9.26 2.70 -9.26
N THR A 40 8.13 3.35 -9.57
CA THR A 40 8.04 4.23 -10.76
C THR A 40 8.94 5.47 -10.69
N MET A 41 9.30 5.91 -9.49
CA MET A 41 10.23 7.03 -9.27
C MET A 41 11.71 6.60 -9.25
N GLY A 42 12.01 5.34 -9.56
CA GLY A 42 13.38 4.79 -9.53
C GLY A 42 13.94 4.60 -8.12
N SER A 43 13.12 4.79 -7.09
CA SER A 43 13.48 4.51 -5.70
C SER A 43 13.22 3.04 -5.43
N GLU A 44 14.18 2.19 -5.79
CA GLU A 44 14.13 0.80 -5.37
C GLU A 44 14.30 0.74 -3.85
N PHE A 45 13.37 0.08 -3.15
CA PHE A 45 13.53 -0.24 -1.72
C PHE A 45 14.89 -0.88 -1.43
N GLY A 46 15.47 -1.58 -2.41
CA GLY A 46 16.82 -2.15 -2.34
C GLY A 46 17.90 -1.12 -1.95
N GLU A 47 17.85 0.12 -2.43
CA GLU A 47 18.82 1.15 -2.08
C GLU A 47 18.66 1.65 -0.63
N LEU A 48 17.43 1.71 -0.12
CA LEU A 48 17.18 2.04 1.29
C LEU A 48 17.75 0.96 2.21
N PHE A 49 17.51 -0.31 1.89
CA PHE A 49 18.07 -1.43 2.63
C PHE A 49 19.60 -1.43 2.62
N LYS A 50 20.25 -1.14 1.48
CA LYS A 50 21.72 -0.97 1.39
C LYS A 50 22.24 0.11 2.35
N ASN A 51 21.50 1.19 2.48
CA ASN A 51 21.82 2.32 3.37
C ASN A 51 21.34 2.13 4.82
N ARG A 52 20.82 0.94 5.19
CA ARG A 52 20.24 0.65 6.51
C ARG A 52 19.09 1.60 6.90
N LEU A 53 18.33 2.04 5.90
CA LEU A 53 17.15 2.88 6.05
C LEU A 53 15.89 2.05 5.79
N GLN A 54 14.82 2.36 6.53
CA GLN A 54 13.51 1.75 6.35
C GLN A 54 12.42 2.82 6.44
N PHE A 55 11.35 2.61 5.68
CA PHE A 55 10.14 3.40 5.86
C PHE A 55 9.29 2.80 6.98
N VAL A 56 8.83 3.67 7.87
CA VAL A 56 7.84 3.33 8.90
C VAL A 56 6.62 4.22 8.71
N VAL A 57 5.43 3.64 8.89
CA VAL A 57 4.20 4.42 8.91
C VAL A 57 4.18 5.19 10.23
N HIS A 58 4.22 6.53 10.15
CA HIS A 58 4.15 7.42 11.32
C HIS A 58 2.70 7.70 11.74
N SER A 59 1.82 7.95 10.77
CA SER A 59 0.43 8.33 10.98
C SER A 59 -0.46 7.82 9.86
N LEU A 60 -1.76 7.71 10.15
CA LEU A 60 -2.78 7.29 9.20
C LEU A 60 -4.08 8.03 9.48
N GLU A 61 -4.67 8.58 8.41
CA GLU A 61 -6.03 9.08 8.41
C GLU A 61 -6.79 8.40 7.27
N ALA A 62 -7.95 7.83 7.57
CA ALA A 62 -8.80 7.15 6.61
C ALA A 62 -10.27 7.41 6.94
N GLN A 63 -11.06 7.68 5.91
CA GLN A 63 -12.50 7.83 5.98
C GLN A 63 -13.12 6.76 5.07
N TYR A 64 -14.01 5.95 5.64
CA TYR A 64 -14.66 4.81 4.98
C TYR A 64 -16.15 5.08 4.82
#